data_AF-A0A9Q4MFY6-F1
#
_entry.id   AF-A0A9Q4MFY6-F1
#
_cell.length_a   1.000
_cell.length_b   1.000
_cell.length_c   1.000
_cell.angle_alpha   90.00
_cell.angle_beta   90.00
_cell.angle_gamma   90.00
#
_symmetry.space_group_name_H-M   'P 1'
#
loop_
_entity.id
_entity.type
_entity.pdbx_description
1 polymer ?
#
loop_
_entity_poly.entity_id
_entity_poly.type
_entity_poly.pdbx_seq_one_letter_code
_entity_poly.pdbx_strand_id
1 'polypeptide(L)'
;MGGKSKKATIGYWYLPMFHHGLGVGPLDAFLEFRGGDRTAWSGELTDTGTLHVDAPHLFGGEKDQGGIVGDMDVLFGKADQMPHSYLLATLGPQVPAWRGIATVVWKGGKYGAMNPYPQPASYKIRRILKGWDHDACWYPEKAAIGMQMAPSVAV
;
A
#
# COMPACT_ATOMS: atom_id res chain seq x y z
N MET A 1 49.02 -18.39 -6.97
CA MET A 1 48.56 -17.18 -7.67
C MET A 1 47.16 -16.84 -7.18
N GLY A 2 47.02 -15.82 -6.33
CA GLY A 2 45.73 -15.40 -5.78
C GLY A 2 45.07 -14.36 -6.71
N GLY A 3 44.16 -14.81 -7.58
CA GLY A 3 43.37 -13.91 -8.41
C GLY A 3 42.35 -13.16 -7.55
N LYS A 4 42.35 -11.82 -7.61
CA LYS A 4 41.29 -10.98 -7.04
C LYS A 4 39.95 -11.45 -7.61
N SER A 5 39.03 -11.94 -6.77
CA SER A 5 37.69 -12.31 -7.24
C SER A 5 36.98 -11.06 -7.77
N LYS A 6 36.43 -11.15 -8.98
CA LYS A 6 35.55 -10.10 -9.52
C LYS A 6 34.26 -10.13 -8.71
N LYS A 7 33.82 -8.95 -8.23
CA LYS A 7 32.48 -8.81 -7.65
C LYS A 7 31.46 -9.08 -8.75
N ALA A 8 30.66 -10.14 -8.58
CA ALA A 8 29.56 -10.45 -9.47
C ALA A 8 28.27 -9.83 -8.94
N THR A 9 27.48 -9.20 -9.80
CA THR A 9 26.11 -8.79 -9.47
C THR A 9 25.26 -10.05 -9.42
N ILE A 10 24.76 -10.38 -8.23
CA ILE A 10 23.94 -11.59 -8.01
C ILE A 10 22.43 -11.33 -8.13
N GLY A 11 22.01 -10.06 -8.12
CA GLY A 11 20.63 -9.64 -8.40
C GLY A 11 20.40 -8.15 -8.12
N TYR A 12 19.14 -7.73 -8.16
CA TYR A 12 18.72 -6.34 -8.08
C TYR A 12 17.58 -6.15 -7.09
N TRP A 13 17.48 -4.92 -6.58
CA TRP A 13 16.26 -4.41 -5.96
C TRP A 13 15.30 -3.92 -7.05
N TYR A 14 14.02 -4.25 -6.93
CA TYR A 14 12.99 -3.77 -7.84
C TYR A 14 12.25 -2.59 -7.22
N LEU A 15 12.06 -1.53 -8.00
CA LEU A 15 11.44 -0.28 -7.57
C LEU A 15 10.22 0.03 -8.44
N PRO A 16 9.17 -0.82 -8.42
CA PRO A 16 7.98 -0.58 -9.23
C PRO A 16 7.22 0.65 -8.71
N MET A 17 6.48 1.29 -9.61
CA MET A 17 5.36 2.15 -9.25
C MET A 17 4.07 1.38 -9.57
N PHE A 18 3.11 1.38 -8.67
CA PHE A 18 1.78 0.82 -8.95
C PHE A 18 0.66 1.70 -8.39
N HIS A 19 -0.48 1.62 -9.05
CA HIS A 19 -1.74 2.23 -8.63
C HIS A 19 -2.81 1.14 -8.60
N HIS A 20 -3.26 0.75 -7.41
CA HIS A 20 -4.24 -0.31 -7.22
C HIS A 20 -5.59 0.24 -6.75
N GLY A 21 -6.69 -0.32 -7.28
CA GLY A 21 -8.04 -0.08 -6.77
C GLY A 21 -8.36 -1.00 -5.59
N LEU A 22 -8.93 -0.44 -4.53
CA LEU A 22 -9.36 -1.17 -3.34
C LEU A 22 -10.86 -1.47 -3.35
N GLY A 23 -11.66 -0.61 -4.00
CA GLY A 23 -13.11 -0.71 -4.08
C GLY A 23 -13.80 0.65 -4.08
N VAL A 24 -15.11 0.65 -3.89
CA VAL A 24 -15.92 1.88 -3.77
C VAL A 24 -15.56 2.63 -2.49
N GLY A 25 -15.23 3.91 -2.62
CA GLY A 25 -15.02 4.83 -1.50
C GLY A 25 -16.29 5.64 -1.19
N PRO A 26 -16.29 6.47 -0.13
CA PRO A 26 -15.21 6.64 0.85
C PRO A 26 -15.01 5.43 1.79
N LEU A 27 -13.76 5.20 2.21
CA LEU A 27 -13.42 4.21 3.26
C LEU A 27 -13.57 4.81 4.66
N ASP A 28 -13.82 3.96 5.65
CA ASP A 28 -13.71 4.33 7.06
C ASP A 28 -12.26 4.30 7.54
N ALA A 29 -11.53 3.24 7.18
CA ALA A 29 -10.11 3.13 7.51
C ALA A 29 -9.34 2.21 6.55
N PHE A 30 -8.04 2.47 6.42
CA PHE A 30 -7.05 1.56 5.87
C PHE A 30 -6.25 0.97 7.03
N LEU A 31 -6.13 -0.37 7.07
CA LEU A 31 -5.70 -1.09 8.27
C LEU A 31 -4.39 -1.88 8.07
N GLU A 32 -4.15 -2.38 6.86
CA GLU A 32 -3.03 -3.27 6.62
C GLU A 32 -2.63 -3.28 5.14
N PHE A 33 -1.33 -3.36 4.92
CA PHE A 33 -0.73 -3.66 3.63
C PHE A 33 0.16 -4.90 3.78
N ARG A 34 -0.08 -5.89 2.92
CA ARG A 34 0.67 -7.14 2.86
C ARG A 34 1.33 -7.31 1.50
N GLY A 35 2.51 -7.92 1.51
CA GLY A 35 3.12 -8.52 0.33
C GLY A 35 3.27 -10.02 0.56
N GLY A 36 2.81 -10.86 -0.38
CA GLY A 36 2.97 -12.32 -0.29
C GLY A 36 2.47 -12.90 1.05
N ASP A 37 1.26 -12.49 1.46
CA ASP A 37 0.59 -12.82 2.73
C ASP A 37 1.27 -12.36 4.04
N ARG A 38 2.37 -11.60 3.95
CA ARG A 38 3.08 -11.04 5.10
C ARG A 38 2.77 -9.57 5.30
N THR A 39 2.50 -9.16 6.54
CA THR A 39 2.24 -7.77 6.91
C THR A 39 3.49 -6.91 6.70
N ALA A 40 3.45 -6.03 5.71
CA ALA A 40 4.48 -5.03 5.46
C ALA A 40 4.24 -3.77 6.29
N TRP A 41 2.97 -3.43 6.51
CA TRP A 41 2.53 -2.32 7.34
C TRP A 41 1.18 -2.64 7.97
N SER A 42 0.99 -2.21 9.22
CA SER A 42 -0.29 -2.21 9.90
C SER A 42 -0.47 -0.94 10.71
N GLY A 43 -1.72 -0.53 10.87
CA GLY A 43 -2.07 0.69 11.58
C GLY A 43 -3.53 1.02 11.37
N GLU A 44 -3.91 2.26 11.64
CA GLU A 44 -5.23 2.77 11.33
C GLU A 44 -5.10 4.17 10.73
N LEU A 45 -5.27 4.24 9.42
CA LEU A 45 -5.38 5.50 8.71
C LEU A 45 -6.86 5.72 8.41
N THR A 46 -7.43 6.87 8.79
CA THR A 46 -8.88 7.16 8.70
C THR A 46 -9.23 8.24 7.66
N ASP A 47 -8.22 8.76 6.98
CA ASP A 47 -8.34 9.72 5.88
C ASP A 47 -7.25 9.47 4.83
N THR A 48 -7.40 10.05 3.63
CA THR A 48 -6.37 10.09 2.60
C THR A 48 -5.06 10.59 3.18
N GLY A 49 -3.98 9.86 2.93
CA GLY A 49 -2.67 10.20 3.48
C GLY A 49 -1.57 9.26 3.03
N THR A 50 -0.34 9.62 3.41
CA THR A 50 0.85 8.82 3.15
C THR A 50 1.14 7.92 4.34
N LEU A 51 1.44 6.66 4.07
CA LEU A 51 2.08 5.76 5.03
C LEU A 51 3.48 5.41 4.55
N HIS A 52 4.39 5.25 5.51
CA HIS A 52 5.75 4.77 5.28
C HIS A 52 5.84 3.29 5.63
N VAL A 53 6.36 2.49 4.71
CA VAL A 53 6.64 1.06 4.91
C VAL A 53 8.15 0.91 5.06
N ASP A 54 8.57 0.31 6.17
CA ASP A 54 9.98 -0.01 6.44
C ASP A 54 10.10 -1.48 6.86
N ALA A 55 9.95 -2.38 5.89
CA ALA A 55 10.05 -3.83 6.09
C ALA A 55 11.12 -4.44 5.16
N PRO A 56 12.40 -4.04 5.28
CA PRO A 56 13.48 -4.43 4.35
C PRO A 56 13.76 -5.94 4.32
N HIS A 57 13.32 -6.66 5.35
CA HIS A 57 13.54 -8.09 5.53
C HIS A 57 12.27 -8.93 5.45
N LEU A 58 11.15 -8.35 4.98
CA LEU A 58 9.84 -9.02 4.92
C LEU A 58 9.89 -10.39 4.23
N PHE A 59 10.74 -10.53 3.21
CA PHE A 59 10.95 -11.74 2.42
C PHE A 59 12.35 -12.35 2.64
N GLY A 60 12.88 -12.27 3.86
CA GLY A 60 14.16 -12.89 4.22
C GLY A 60 15.40 -12.03 3.97
N GLY A 61 15.23 -10.78 3.53
CA GLY A 61 16.31 -9.80 3.36
C GLY A 61 17.16 -10.03 2.11
N GLU A 62 18.29 -9.32 1.98
CA GLU A 62 19.10 -9.28 0.74
C GLU A 62 19.71 -10.63 0.31
N LYS A 63 19.78 -11.60 1.24
CA LYS A 63 20.22 -12.97 0.93
C LYS A 63 19.12 -13.85 0.35
N ASP A 64 17.87 -13.37 0.37
CA ASP A 64 16.69 -14.03 -0.19
C ASP A 64 15.95 -13.04 -1.09
N GLN A 65 14.69 -12.68 -0.80
CA GLN A 65 13.86 -11.85 -1.67
C GLN A 65 13.71 -10.41 -1.19
N GLY A 66 14.53 -9.96 -0.23
CA GLY A 66 14.50 -8.60 0.29
C GLY A 66 13.26 -8.33 1.15
N GLY A 67 12.55 -7.27 0.80
CA GLY A 67 11.37 -6.79 1.51
C GLY A 67 10.75 -5.57 0.83
N ILE A 68 9.97 -4.79 1.57
CA ILE A 68 9.25 -3.62 1.05
C ILE A 68 9.69 -2.38 1.84
N VAL A 69 10.19 -1.36 1.15
CA VAL A 69 10.61 -0.09 1.77
C VAL A 69 10.24 1.09 0.88
N GLY A 70 9.47 2.04 1.41
CA GLY A 70 9.05 3.23 0.68
C GLY A 70 7.68 3.73 1.12
N ASP A 71 7.19 4.73 0.39
CA ASP A 71 5.95 5.42 0.72
C ASP A 71 4.79 4.93 -0.16
N MET A 72 3.64 4.77 0.49
CA MET A 72 2.36 4.51 -0.15
C MET A 72 1.37 5.61 0.20
N ASP A 73 0.75 6.22 -0.80
CA ASP A 73 -0.38 7.11 -0.58
C ASP A 73 -1.67 6.31 -0.68
N VAL A 74 -2.52 6.43 0.33
CA VAL A 74 -3.86 5.84 0.35
C VAL A 74 -4.85 6.95 0.04
N LEU A 75 -5.63 6.78 -1.01
CA LEU A 75 -6.67 7.70 -1.44
C LEU A 75 -8.03 7.10 -1.10
N PHE A 76 -8.81 7.80 -0.28
CA PHE A 76 -10.07 7.26 0.22
C PHE A 76 -11.21 7.36 -0.81
N GLY A 77 -11.02 8.06 -1.94
CA GLY A 77 -12.04 8.18 -2.98
C GLY A 77 -13.12 9.21 -2.65
N LYS A 78 -12.77 10.27 -1.90
CA LYS A 78 -13.70 11.35 -1.55
C LYS A 78 -14.23 12.08 -2.81
N ALA A 79 -15.41 12.68 -2.69
CA ALA A 79 -16.05 13.39 -3.80
C ALA A 79 -15.27 14.64 -4.27
N ASP A 80 -14.52 15.27 -3.37
CA ASP A 80 -13.70 16.46 -3.61
C ASP A 80 -12.23 16.13 -3.94
N GLN A 81 -11.88 14.84 -4.05
CA GLN A 81 -10.52 14.40 -4.33
C GLN A 81 -9.98 15.03 -5.63
N MET A 82 -8.73 15.47 -5.61
CA MET A 82 -8.04 16.03 -6.77
C MET A 82 -7.11 14.99 -7.42
N PRO A 83 -6.71 15.18 -8.69
CA PRO A 83 -5.71 14.31 -9.32
C PRO A 83 -4.43 14.22 -8.49
N HIS A 84 -3.92 13.01 -8.32
CA HIS A 84 -2.80 12.75 -7.41
C HIS A 84 -1.49 13.31 -7.96
N SER A 85 -0.78 14.13 -7.19
CA SER A 85 0.41 14.87 -7.64
C SER A 85 1.54 13.97 -8.13
N TYR A 86 1.83 12.87 -7.42
CA TYR A 86 2.85 11.92 -7.84
C TYR A 86 2.50 11.20 -9.15
N LEU A 87 1.22 10.87 -9.36
CA LEU A 87 0.78 10.22 -10.60
C LEU A 87 0.80 11.21 -11.77
N LEU A 88 0.39 12.46 -11.56
CA LEU A 88 0.53 13.52 -12.56
C LEU A 88 1.99 13.71 -12.98
N ALA A 89 2.92 13.72 -12.02
CA ALA A 89 4.35 13.86 -12.30
C ALA A 89 4.94 12.63 -13.02
N THR A 90 4.45 11.43 -12.73
CA THR A 90 5.01 10.17 -13.26
C THR A 90 4.38 9.75 -14.58
N LEU A 91 3.07 9.93 -14.75
CA LEU A 91 2.29 9.43 -15.89
C LEU A 91 1.79 10.56 -16.81
N GLY A 92 1.85 11.81 -16.37
CA GLY A 92 1.44 12.98 -17.13
C GLY A 92 0.04 13.51 -16.79
N PRO A 93 -0.40 14.58 -17.47
CA PRO A 93 -1.54 15.41 -17.06
C PRO A 93 -2.92 14.78 -17.28
N GLN A 94 -3.01 13.65 -18.00
CA GLN A 94 -4.29 12.97 -18.29
C GLN A 94 -4.77 12.05 -17.16
N VAL A 95 -4.03 12.01 -16.05
CA VAL A 95 -4.40 11.29 -14.83
C VAL A 95 -5.70 11.86 -14.23
N PRO A 96 -6.75 11.04 -14.03
CA PRO A 96 -7.99 11.49 -13.41
C PRO A 96 -7.85 11.63 -11.88
N ALA A 97 -8.93 12.01 -11.20
CA ALA A 97 -8.95 12.15 -9.74
C ALA A 97 -9.44 10.90 -8.98
N TRP A 98 -9.96 9.88 -9.68
CA TRP A 98 -10.52 8.64 -9.12
C TRP A 98 -11.50 8.85 -7.95
N ARG A 99 -12.36 9.87 -8.05
CA ARG A 99 -13.44 10.11 -7.07
C ARG A 99 -14.39 8.92 -7.01
N GLY A 100 -14.87 8.60 -5.81
CA GLY A 100 -15.77 7.46 -5.57
C GLY A 100 -15.07 6.10 -5.52
N ILE A 101 -13.76 6.03 -5.79
CA ILE A 101 -12.98 4.78 -5.74
C ILE A 101 -11.80 4.98 -4.79
N ALA A 102 -11.71 4.10 -3.80
CA ALA A 102 -10.54 4.06 -2.93
C ALA A 102 -9.38 3.37 -3.66
N THR A 103 -8.20 3.99 -3.62
CA THR A 103 -7.02 3.49 -4.34
C THR A 103 -5.76 3.66 -3.50
N VAL A 104 -4.68 2.96 -3.86
CA VAL A 104 -3.35 3.17 -3.28
C VAL A 104 -2.32 3.43 -4.37
N VAL A 105 -1.36 4.32 -4.09
CA VAL A 105 -0.25 4.67 -4.97
C VAL A 105 1.06 4.35 -4.27
N TRP A 106 1.80 3.38 -4.78
CA TRP A 106 3.15 3.09 -4.33
C TRP A 106 4.17 3.91 -5.12
N LYS A 107 4.98 4.70 -4.42
CA LYS A 107 5.80 5.77 -5.02
C LYS A 107 7.22 5.32 -5.42
N GLY A 108 7.35 4.16 -6.07
CA GLY A 108 8.66 3.73 -6.59
C GLY A 108 9.64 3.25 -5.51
N GLY A 109 9.15 2.84 -4.34
CA GLY A 109 9.99 2.26 -3.27
C GLY A 109 10.46 0.84 -3.60
N LYS A 110 11.43 0.33 -2.81
CA LYS A 110 11.90 -1.05 -2.89
C LYS A 110 10.73 -2.01 -2.69
N TYR A 111 10.56 -2.95 -3.61
CA TYR A 111 9.52 -3.97 -3.58
C TYR A 111 10.12 -5.29 -4.04
N GLY A 112 10.76 -5.99 -3.10
CA GLY A 112 11.47 -7.23 -3.36
C GLY A 112 12.86 -7.04 -3.99
N ALA A 113 13.67 -8.06 -3.82
CA ALA A 113 14.99 -8.23 -4.41
C ALA A 113 15.12 -9.64 -4.99
N MET A 114 16.09 -9.85 -5.90
CA MET A 114 16.52 -11.15 -6.41
C MET A 114 15.49 -11.97 -7.21
N ASN A 115 14.20 -11.65 -7.11
CA ASN A 115 13.10 -12.26 -7.85
C ASN A 115 12.39 -11.18 -8.70
N PRO A 116 12.37 -11.30 -10.04
CA PRO A 116 11.70 -10.33 -10.91
C PRO A 116 10.17 -10.35 -10.79
N TYR A 117 9.60 -11.37 -10.15
CA TYR A 117 8.16 -11.48 -9.94
C TYR A 117 7.78 -10.86 -8.59
N PRO A 118 7.12 -9.69 -8.58
CA PRO A 118 6.75 -9.03 -7.34
C PRO A 118 5.74 -9.88 -6.56
N GLN A 119 5.94 -9.98 -5.24
CA GLN A 119 4.99 -10.64 -4.35
C GLN A 119 3.63 -9.94 -4.43
N PRO A 120 2.50 -10.68 -4.52
CA PRO A 120 1.18 -10.06 -4.63
C PRO A 120 0.90 -9.11 -3.46
N ALA A 121 0.43 -7.90 -3.78
CA ALA A 121 -0.02 -6.94 -2.78
C ALA A 121 -1.45 -7.26 -2.35
N SER A 122 -1.72 -7.25 -1.05
CA SER A 122 -3.09 -7.33 -0.52
C SER A 122 -3.30 -6.33 0.61
N TYR A 123 -4.55 -5.94 0.81
CA TYR A 123 -4.90 -4.81 1.67
C TYR A 123 -6.05 -5.19 2.60
N LYS A 124 -6.01 -4.67 3.82
CA LYS A 124 -7.15 -4.71 4.74
C LYS A 124 -7.71 -3.32 4.88
N ILE A 125 -9.00 -3.18 4.59
CA ILE A 125 -9.75 -1.94 4.69
C ILE A 125 -10.98 -2.13 5.56
N ARG A 126 -11.47 -1.03 6.13
CA ARG A 126 -12.74 -0.96 6.84
C ARG A 126 -13.66 -0.01 6.08
N ARG A 127 -14.86 -0.50 5.78
CA ARG A 127 -15.97 0.25 5.20
C ARG A 127 -17.27 -0.23 5.85
N ILE A 128 -17.77 0.57 6.78
CA ILE A 128 -18.90 0.32 7.67
C ILE A 128 -19.84 1.53 7.69
N LEU A 129 -19.34 2.73 7.98
CA LEU A 129 -20.19 3.91 8.24
C LEU A 129 -20.24 4.86 7.05
N LYS A 130 -19.22 4.86 6.20
CA LYS A 130 -19.11 5.78 5.06
C LYS A 130 -19.52 5.15 3.73
N GLY A 131 -19.98 5.98 2.80
CA GLY A 131 -20.22 5.59 1.41
C GLY A 131 -21.50 4.78 1.19
N TRP A 132 -22.49 4.95 2.08
CA TRP A 132 -23.85 4.48 1.88
C TRP A 132 -24.59 5.38 0.89
N ASP A 133 -25.74 4.91 0.38
CA ASP A 133 -26.64 5.76 -0.40
C ASP A 133 -27.05 6.99 0.41
N HIS A 134 -27.00 8.16 -0.24
CA HIS A 134 -27.22 9.47 0.40
C HIS A 134 -26.31 9.79 1.60
N ASP A 135 -25.17 9.08 1.71
CA ASP A 135 -24.19 9.22 2.78
C ASP A 135 -24.77 8.96 4.18
N ALA A 136 -25.80 8.11 4.27
CA ALA A 136 -26.51 7.78 5.51
C ALA A 136 -26.38 6.29 5.86
N CYS A 137 -25.59 5.97 6.89
CA CYS A 137 -25.44 4.61 7.39
C CYS A 137 -26.73 4.13 8.09
N TRP A 138 -27.15 2.89 7.79
CA TRP A 138 -28.25 2.26 8.52
C TRP A 138 -27.79 1.79 9.91
N TYR A 139 -28.48 2.26 10.95
CA TYR A 139 -28.26 1.91 12.35
C TYR A 139 -26.77 2.02 12.79
N PRO A 140 -26.17 3.22 12.71
CA PRO A 140 -24.73 3.43 12.91
C PRO A 140 -24.24 3.01 14.31
N GLU A 141 -25.10 3.06 15.32
CA GLU A 141 -24.79 2.64 16.69
C GLU A 141 -24.56 1.13 16.84
N LYS A 142 -24.97 0.33 15.84
CA LYS A 142 -24.84 -1.14 15.81
C LYS A 142 -24.10 -1.67 14.59
N ALA A 143 -23.88 -0.85 13.56
CA ALA A 143 -23.22 -1.26 12.32
C ALA A 143 -21.75 -1.66 12.54
N ALA A 144 -21.06 -1.00 13.47
CA ALA A 144 -19.65 -1.24 13.72
C ALA A 144 -19.41 -2.58 14.43
N ILE A 145 -18.64 -3.46 13.76
CA ILE A 145 -18.08 -4.67 14.38
C ILE A 145 -16.72 -4.31 14.95
N GLY A 146 -16.57 -4.43 16.27
CA GLY A 146 -15.29 -4.19 16.94
C GLY A 146 -14.23 -5.16 16.43
N MET A 147 -13.21 -4.64 15.75
CA MET A 147 -12.05 -5.43 15.32
C MET A 147 -10.96 -5.30 16.38
N GLN A 148 -10.46 -6.41 16.93
CA GLN A 148 -9.20 -6.38 17.66
C GLN A 148 -8.10 -6.03 16.66
N MET A 149 -7.42 -4.90 16.87
CA MET A 149 -6.17 -4.63 16.18
C MET A 149 -5.16 -5.67 16.65
N ALA A 150 -4.59 -6.43 15.71
CA ALA A 150 -3.42 -7.24 16.05
C ALA A 150 -2.33 -6.30 16.57
N PRO A 151 -1.55 -6.69 17.60
CA PRO A 151 -0.43 -5.89 18.05
C PRO A 151 0.46 -5.55 16.85
N SER A 152 0.91 -4.30 16.76
CA SER A 152 1.84 -3.87 15.73
C SER A 152 3.05 -4.80 15.77
N VAL A 153 3.23 -5.61 14.73
CA VAL A 153 4.48 -6.34 14.55
C VAL A 153 5.49 -5.27 14.16
N ALA A 154 6.30 -4.83 15.11
CA ALA A 154 7.54 -4.16 14.78
C ALA A 154 8.37 -5.17 13.97
N VAL A 155 8.48 -4.90 12.66
CA VAL A 155 9.41 -5.60 11.76
C VAL A 155 10.73 -4.85 11.80
#